data_AF-A0A9N9IDS0-F1
#
_entry.id   AF-A0A9N9IDS0-F1
#
_cell.length_a   1.000
_cell.length_b   1.000
_cell.length_c   1.000
_cell.angle_alpha   90.00
_cell.angle_beta   90.00
_cell.angle_gamma   90.00
#
_symmetry.space_group_name_H-M   'P 1'
#
loop_
_entity.id
_entity.type
_entity.pdbx_description
1 polymer ?
#
loop_
_entity_poly.entity_id
_entity_poly.type
_entity_poly.pdbx_seq_one_letter_code
_entity_poly.pdbx_strand_id
1 'polypeptide(L)'
;YGKPSTTYKWDDLDRCFIEENKTESSASQQYNKHYLNEENYFDENHYDKTTFYPKFFSENTRSASIILETVEKLKNKKLVDSAFNHLINEFPAKRLLKYEKSKEFVSLSKNQKRCIKFTINEMLRMELSQEEKKLSLPVKVYITRGILPSLPNGIKSYTEFQNTNNYKLLSDLKKKRINKIALAE
;
A
#
# COMPACT_ATOMS: atom_id res chain seq x y z
N TYR A 1 -36.49 -24.04 2.74
CA TYR A 1 -35.36 -24.40 1.87
C TYR A 1 -35.13 -23.23 0.92
N GLY A 2 -34.00 -22.52 0.82
CA GLY A 2 -32.73 -22.44 1.51
C GLY A 2 -32.05 -21.19 0.90
N LYS A 3 -31.51 -20.28 1.72
CA LYS A 3 -30.85 -19.07 1.22
C LYS A 3 -29.47 -19.43 0.63
N PRO A 4 -29.02 -18.83 -0.49
CA PRO A 4 -27.67 -19.06 -0.99
C PRO A 4 -26.66 -18.34 -0.07
N SER A 5 -25.76 -19.14 0.50
CA SER A 5 -24.61 -18.68 1.29
C SER A 5 -23.53 -18.16 0.36
N THR A 6 -23.31 -16.85 0.33
CA THR A 6 -22.15 -16.23 -0.31
C THR A 6 -20.95 -16.26 0.64
N THR A 7 -20.35 -17.44 0.79
CA THR A 7 -19.04 -17.59 1.43
C THR A 7 -17.98 -17.63 0.33
N TYR A 8 -17.47 -16.45 -0.07
CA TYR A 8 -16.24 -16.38 -0.86
C TYR A 8 -15.10 -16.88 0.02
N LYS A 9 -14.64 -18.11 -0.22
CA LYS A 9 -13.40 -18.66 0.35
C LYS A 9 -12.23 -18.03 -0.42
N TRP A 10 -11.39 -17.28 0.28
CA TRP A 10 -10.19 -16.62 -0.25
C TRP A 10 -8.92 -17.46 -0.03
N ASP A 11 -9.07 -18.77 0.16
CA ASP A 11 -8.02 -19.67 0.65
C ASP A 11 -6.86 -19.92 -0.36
N ASP A 12 -6.91 -19.35 -1.56
CA ASP A 12 -5.91 -19.60 -2.62
C ASP A 12 -4.85 -18.50 -2.79
N LEU A 13 -4.92 -17.38 -2.04
CA LEU A 13 -3.99 -16.25 -2.22
C LEU A 13 -2.74 -16.27 -1.32
N ASP A 14 -2.69 -17.16 -0.32
CA ASP A 14 -1.55 -17.22 0.62
C ASP A 14 -0.44 -18.22 0.21
N ARG A 15 -0.65 -19.10 -0.78
CA ARG A 15 0.37 -20.11 -1.15
C ARG A 15 1.54 -19.59 -1.98
N CYS A 16 1.43 -18.45 -2.66
CA CYS A 16 2.54 -17.92 -3.45
C CYS A 16 3.55 -17.08 -2.63
N PHE A 17 3.32 -16.82 -1.33
CA PHE A 17 4.15 -15.89 -0.57
C PHE A 17 5.22 -16.56 0.33
N ILE A 18 5.27 -17.90 0.39
CA ILE A 18 6.16 -18.63 1.32
C ILE A 18 7.39 -19.27 0.64
N GLU A 19 7.43 -19.48 -0.68
CA GLU A 19 8.52 -20.28 -1.28
C GLU A 19 9.75 -19.50 -1.76
N GLU A 20 9.75 -18.16 -1.80
CA GLU A 20 10.94 -17.39 -2.26
C GLU A 20 11.81 -16.78 -1.16
N ASN A 21 11.49 -16.95 0.14
CA ASN A 21 12.27 -16.35 1.24
C ASN A 21 13.28 -17.30 1.91
N LYS A 22 13.70 -18.40 1.26
CA LYS A 22 14.73 -19.30 1.82
C LYS A 22 16.17 -19.00 1.37
N THR A 23 16.41 -18.00 0.53
CA THR A 23 17.77 -17.77 -0.02
C THR A 23 18.27 -16.32 -0.04
N GLU A 24 17.61 -15.37 0.62
CA GLU A 24 18.14 -13.99 0.75
C GLU A 24 18.30 -13.56 2.21
N SER A 25 19.19 -14.27 2.92
CA SER A 25 19.60 -13.95 4.29
C SER A 25 20.82 -13.00 4.39
N SER A 26 21.17 -12.24 3.35
CA SER A 26 22.38 -11.40 3.40
C SER A 26 22.33 -10.04 2.69
N ALA A 27 21.27 -9.67 1.98
CA ALA A 27 21.29 -8.46 1.13
C ALA A 27 20.66 -7.19 1.73
N SER A 28 19.99 -7.26 2.88
CA SER A 28 19.19 -6.13 3.42
C SER A 28 19.92 -5.24 4.44
N GLN A 29 21.24 -5.39 4.63
CA GLN A 29 22.01 -4.60 5.61
C GLN A 29 22.74 -3.35 5.05
N GLN A 30 22.62 -3.01 3.76
CA GLN A 30 23.51 -1.99 3.16
C GLN A 30 22.88 -0.63 2.79
N TYR A 31 21.60 -0.40 3.06
CA TYR A 31 20.97 0.91 2.82
C TYR A 31 20.59 1.60 4.14
N ASN A 32 21.59 2.01 4.94
CA ASN A 32 21.42 2.90 6.10
C ASN A 32 22.74 3.51 6.58
N LYS A 33 23.50 4.16 5.69
CA LYS A 33 24.64 5.00 6.08
C LYS A 33 24.72 6.24 5.19
N HIS A 34 23.81 7.18 5.39
CA HIS A 34 24.02 8.61 5.16
C HIS A 34 22.75 9.32 5.64
N TYR A 35 22.88 10.43 6.36
CA TYR A 35 21.86 11.14 7.15
C TYR A 35 21.72 10.72 8.62
N LEU A 36 22.86 10.69 9.32
CA LEU A 36 22.92 11.16 10.70
C LEU A 36 23.79 12.42 10.69
N ASN A 37 23.13 13.57 10.69
CA ASN A 37 23.62 14.82 11.26
C ASN A 37 22.51 15.84 11.08
N GLU A 38 21.74 16.03 12.15
CA GLU A 38 21.42 17.34 12.70
C GLU A 38 20.70 17.08 14.02
N GLU A 39 21.47 17.25 15.09
CA GLU A 39 20.99 17.39 16.45
C GLU A 39 20.03 18.59 16.51
N ASN A 40 18.88 18.40 17.14
CA ASN A 40 18.26 19.46 17.90
C ASN A 40 17.51 18.85 19.08
N TYR A 41 18.16 19.04 20.23
CA TYR A 41 17.63 19.07 21.58
C TYR A 41 16.20 19.59 21.62
N PHE A 42 15.25 18.85 22.21
CA PHE A 42 14.09 19.48 22.83
C PHE A 42 13.66 18.72 24.08
N ASP A 43 13.52 19.55 25.10
CA ASP A 43 13.44 19.34 26.53
C ASP A 43 12.19 18.56 26.97
N GLU A 44 12.34 17.75 28.01
CA GLU A 44 11.22 17.21 28.77
C GLU A 44 10.58 18.38 29.53
N ASN A 45 9.31 18.70 29.28
CA ASN A 45 8.28 18.95 30.31
C ASN A 45 6.99 19.57 29.75
N HIS A 46 5.89 19.17 30.37
CA HIS A 46 4.56 19.79 30.39
C HIS A 46 3.58 19.50 29.24
N TYR A 47 2.81 18.41 29.41
CA TYR A 47 1.55 18.19 28.69
C TYR A 47 0.45 19.09 29.28
N ASP A 48 0.25 20.26 28.68
CA ASP A 48 -0.97 21.04 28.89
C ASP A 48 -2.06 20.60 27.89
N LYS A 49 -3.17 20.11 28.44
CA LYS A 49 -4.39 19.75 27.71
C LYS A 49 -5.24 21.01 27.56
N THR A 50 -4.93 21.87 26.61
CA THR A 50 -5.92 22.84 26.13
C THR A 50 -5.81 23.09 24.62
N THR A 51 -6.98 23.07 24.01
CA THR A 51 -7.34 23.24 22.61
C THR A 51 -6.70 24.44 21.92
N PHE A 52 -5.86 24.18 20.91
CA PHE A 52 -5.67 25.07 19.76
C PHE A 52 -4.96 24.29 18.63
N TYR A 53 -5.69 23.83 17.62
CA TYR A 53 -5.08 23.34 16.39
C TYR A 53 -5.16 24.43 15.32
N PRO A 54 -4.15 25.31 15.20
CA PRO A 54 -4.12 26.29 14.14
C PRO A 54 -3.86 25.57 12.81
N LYS A 55 -4.91 25.50 12.00
CA LYS A 55 -4.94 25.83 10.57
C LYS A 55 -3.55 26.16 9.97
N PHE A 56 -2.75 25.14 9.68
CA PHE A 56 -1.79 25.00 8.56
C PHE A 56 -1.02 23.67 8.72
N PHE A 57 -1.75 22.56 8.87
CA PHE A 57 -1.15 21.25 8.69
C PHE A 57 -0.83 21.07 7.21
N SER A 58 0.45 20.90 6.87
CA SER A 58 0.81 20.34 5.57
C SER A 58 -0.07 19.10 5.31
N GLU A 59 -0.54 18.86 4.09
CA GLU A 59 -1.55 17.81 3.86
C GLU A 59 -1.11 16.41 4.33
N ASN A 60 0.20 16.19 4.43
CA ASN A 60 0.81 15.01 5.05
C ASN A 60 0.49 14.87 6.54
N THR A 61 0.55 15.98 7.28
CA THR A 61 0.28 15.99 8.72
C THR A 61 -1.17 15.63 9.05
N ARG A 62 -2.13 15.90 8.15
CA ARG A 62 -3.52 15.44 8.31
C ARG A 62 -3.67 13.92 8.12
N SER A 63 -2.99 13.34 7.13
CA SER A 63 -2.97 11.87 6.98
C SER A 63 -2.32 11.20 8.18
N ALA A 64 -1.20 11.78 8.66
CA ALA A 64 -0.53 11.27 9.85
C ALA A 64 -1.41 11.34 11.10
N SER A 65 -2.09 12.46 11.35
CA SER A 65 -2.95 12.62 12.53
C SER A 65 -4.09 11.62 12.55
N ILE A 66 -4.78 11.42 11.43
CA ILE A 66 -5.89 10.46 11.33
C ILE A 66 -5.39 9.02 11.50
N ILE A 67 -4.25 8.68 10.90
CA ILE A 67 -3.67 7.33 11.04
C ILE A 67 -3.24 7.06 12.47
N LEU A 68 -2.63 8.04 13.15
CA LEU A 68 -2.23 7.92 14.55
C LEU A 68 -3.45 7.83 15.48
N GLU A 69 -4.52 8.57 15.20
CA GLU A 69 -5.79 8.46 15.93
C GLU A 69 -6.39 7.06 15.79
N THR A 70 -6.42 6.51 14.56
CA THR A 70 -6.85 5.13 14.32
C THR A 70 -5.97 4.13 15.04
N VAL A 71 -4.65 4.33 15.04
CA VAL A 71 -3.70 3.49 15.77
C VAL A 71 -4.02 3.47 17.26
N GLU A 72 -4.26 4.63 17.88
CA GLU A 72 -4.57 4.71 19.32
C GLU A 72 -5.91 4.04 19.64
N LYS A 73 -6.95 4.26 18.80
CA LYS A 73 -8.26 3.59 18.93
C LYS A 73 -8.18 2.06 18.85
N LEU A 74 -7.15 1.53 18.20
CA LEU A 74 -6.97 0.10 17.94
C LEU A 74 -5.86 -0.54 18.77
N LYS A 75 -5.18 0.21 19.64
CA LYS A 75 -4.01 -0.20 20.42
C LYS A 75 -4.18 -1.50 21.21
N ASN A 76 -5.38 -1.75 21.72
CA ASN A 76 -5.72 -2.94 22.52
C ASN A 76 -6.59 -3.95 21.76
N LYS A 77 -6.75 -3.77 20.45
CA LYS A 77 -7.59 -4.64 19.60
C LYS A 77 -6.70 -5.47 18.68
N LYS A 78 -7.16 -6.68 18.36
CA LYS A 78 -6.54 -7.48 17.31
C LYS A 78 -6.68 -6.73 15.98
N LEU A 79 -5.55 -6.31 15.42
CA LEU A 79 -5.53 -5.66 14.11
C LEU A 79 -5.80 -6.70 13.02
N VAL A 80 -6.88 -6.50 12.29
CA VAL A 80 -7.19 -7.21 11.04
C VAL A 80 -6.76 -6.35 9.85
N ASP A 81 -6.51 -6.96 8.70
CA ASP A 81 -6.01 -6.25 7.52
C ASP A 81 -6.95 -5.10 7.06
N SER A 82 -8.25 -5.20 7.33
CA SER A 82 -9.26 -4.17 7.05
C SER A 82 -9.33 -3.01 8.05
N ALA A 83 -8.53 -3.02 9.11
CA ALA A 83 -8.58 -2.04 10.20
C ALA A 83 -8.44 -0.58 9.73
N PHE A 84 -7.76 -0.36 8.61
CA PHE A 84 -7.50 0.96 8.04
C PHE A 84 -8.31 1.24 6.75
N ASN A 85 -9.32 0.42 6.43
CA ASN A 85 -10.09 0.59 5.18
C ASN A 85 -10.86 1.91 5.08
N HIS A 86 -11.17 2.59 6.18
CA HIS A 86 -11.75 3.94 6.15
C HIS A 86 -10.84 4.94 5.41
N LEU A 87 -9.51 4.75 5.46
CA LEU A 87 -8.55 5.59 4.75
C LEU A 87 -8.72 5.57 3.23
N ILE A 88 -9.32 4.50 2.67
CA ILE A 88 -9.58 4.36 1.22
C ILE A 88 -10.43 5.52 0.70
N ASN A 89 -11.40 5.98 1.49
CA ASN A 89 -12.33 7.03 1.10
C ASN A 89 -11.88 8.42 1.57
N GLU A 90 -11.00 8.49 2.55
CA GLU A 90 -10.54 9.77 3.14
C GLU A 90 -9.33 10.37 2.43
N PHE A 91 -8.50 9.55 1.79
CA PHE A 91 -7.25 10.01 1.19
C PHE A 91 -7.04 9.43 -0.21
N PRO A 92 -6.38 10.18 -1.12
CA PRO A 92 -5.85 9.60 -2.35
C PRO A 92 -4.65 8.69 -2.04
N ALA A 93 -4.48 7.61 -2.83
CA ALA A 93 -3.40 6.64 -2.64
C ALA A 93 -2.01 7.28 -2.61
N LYS A 94 -1.78 8.32 -3.43
CA LYS A 94 -0.53 9.12 -3.44
C LYS A 94 -0.16 9.70 -2.07
N ARG A 95 -1.14 10.11 -1.26
CA ARG A 95 -0.88 10.67 0.08
C ARG A 95 -0.46 9.58 1.06
N LEU A 96 -1.15 8.44 1.07
CA LEU A 96 -0.76 7.31 1.93
C LEU A 96 0.61 6.74 1.54
N LEU A 97 0.95 6.74 0.24
CA LEU A 97 2.31 6.39 -0.21
C LEU A 97 3.38 7.36 0.30
N LYS A 98 3.05 8.64 0.44
CA LYS A 98 3.96 9.63 1.03
C LYS A 98 4.06 9.46 2.55
N TYR A 99 2.96 9.12 3.21
CA TYR A 99 2.96 8.76 4.64
C TYR A 99 3.81 7.52 4.91
N GLU A 100 3.75 6.48 4.06
CA GLU A 100 4.58 5.27 4.22
C GLU A 100 6.09 5.55 4.24
N LYS A 101 6.52 6.68 3.67
CA LYS A 101 7.93 7.13 3.67
C LYS A 101 8.29 8.04 4.85
N SER A 102 7.36 8.32 5.75
CA SER A 102 7.54 9.29 6.83
C SER A 102 8.09 8.66 8.11
N LYS A 103 8.65 9.49 9.01
CA LYS A 103 9.18 9.03 10.31
C LYS A 103 8.06 8.45 11.19
N GLU A 104 6.86 9.00 11.09
CA GLU A 104 5.67 8.53 11.80
C GLU A 104 5.34 7.09 11.39
N PHE A 105 5.36 6.77 10.10
CA PHE A 105 5.17 5.39 9.65
C PHE A 105 6.29 4.47 10.15
N VAL A 106 7.55 4.93 10.18
CA VAL A 106 8.69 4.16 10.71
C VAL A 106 8.51 3.84 12.19
N SER A 107 7.87 4.73 12.96
CA SER A 107 7.61 4.52 14.39
C SER A 107 6.51 3.47 14.68
N LEU A 108 5.69 3.13 13.68
CA LEU A 108 4.60 2.18 13.85
C LEU A 108 5.08 0.75 14.09
N SER A 109 4.26 -0.05 14.78
CA SER A 109 4.48 -1.48 14.94
C SER A 109 4.37 -2.23 13.60
N LYS A 110 4.95 -3.43 13.52
CA LYS A 110 4.94 -4.28 12.32
C LYS A 110 3.52 -4.55 11.81
N ASN A 111 2.56 -4.79 12.72
CA ASN A 111 1.17 -5.08 12.36
C ASN A 111 0.46 -3.85 11.79
N GLN A 112 0.66 -2.67 12.41
CA GLN A 112 0.09 -1.42 11.89
C GLN A 112 0.64 -1.09 10.50
N LYS A 113 1.96 -1.23 10.32
CA LYS A 113 2.62 -1.07 9.00
C LYS A 113 2.03 -2.03 7.97
N ARG A 114 1.82 -3.30 8.32
CA ARG A 114 1.18 -4.30 7.45
C ARG A 114 -0.22 -3.86 7.04
N CYS A 115 -1.09 -3.48 7.97
CA CYS A 115 -2.46 -3.10 7.65
C CYS A 115 -2.52 -1.85 6.75
N ILE A 116 -1.68 -0.85 7.01
CA ILE A 116 -1.63 0.36 6.17
C ILE A 116 -1.13 0.02 4.76
N LYS A 117 -0.08 -0.80 4.62
CA LYS A 117 0.40 -1.28 3.31
C LYS A 117 -0.68 -2.08 2.57
N PHE A 118 -1.43 -2.90 3.30
CA PHE A 118 -2.56 -3.63 2.75
C PHE A 118 -3.62 -2.67 2.21
N THR A 119 -4.03 -1.66 2.99
CA THR A 119 -4.97 -0.63 2.55
C THR A 119 -4.48 0.11 1.31
N ILE A 120 -3.21 0.52 1.26
CA ILE A 120 -2.62 1.16 0.06
C ILE A 120 -2.73 0.23 -1.15
N ASN A 121 -2.38 -1.05 -1.00
CA ASN A 121 -2.43 -2.01 -2.09
C ASN A 121 -3.87 -2.25 -2.57
N GLU A 122 -4.85 -2.28 -1.66
CA GLU A 122 -6.26 -2.37 -2.02
C GLU A 122 -6.73 -1.15 -2.81
N MET A 123 -6.34 0.07 -2.41
CA MET A 123 -6.67 1.28 -3.18
C MET A 123 -6.14 1.22 -4.61
N LEU A 124 -4.89 0.78 -4.78
CA LEU A 124 -4.25 0.64 -6.09
C LEU A 124 -4.92 -0.46 -6.94
N ARG A 125 -5.36 -1.56 -6.31
CA ARG A 125 -6.11 -2.62 -6.99
C ARG A 125 -7.49 -2.14 -7.43
N MET A 126 -8.22 -1.45 -6.56
CA MET A 126 -9.53 -0.87 -6.86
C MET A 126 -9.44 0.10 -8.02
N GLU A 127 -8.42 0.96 -8.02
CA GLU A 127 -8.16 1.87 -9.11
C GLU A 127 -7.97 1.11 -10.43
N LEU A 128 -7.19 0.03 -10.47
CA LEU A 128 -7.02 -0.77 -11.69
C LEU A 128 -8.25 -1.58 -12.09
N SER A 129 -9.20 -1.80 -11.18
CA SER A 129 -10.44 -2.56 -11.45
C SER A 129 -11.60 -1.69 -11.93
N GLN A 130 -11.56 -0.38 -11.73
CA GLN A 130 -12.62 0.55 -12.14
C GLN A 130 -12.30 1.18 -13.49
N GLU A 131 -12.93 0.74 -14.58
CA GLU A 131 -12.61 1.19 -15.96
C GLU A 131 -12.59 2.71 -16.12
N GLU A 132 -13.54 3.41 -15.49
CA GLU A 132 -13.72 4.87 -15.61
C GLU A 132 -12.66 5.69 -14.85
N LYS A 133 -11.94 5.11 -13.88
CA LYS A 133 -10.95 5.85 -13.11
C LYS A 133 -9.64 5.99 -13.87
N LYS A 134 -9.12 7.20 -14.00
CA LYS A 134 -7.74 7.41 -14.46
C LYS A 134 -6.74 6.91 -13.42
N LEU A 135 -5.56 6.48 -13.87
CA LEU A 135 -4.45 6.13 -12.99
C LEU A 135 -3.93 7.39 -12.30
N SER A 136 -3.91 7.39 -10.97
CA SER A 136 -3.40 8.49 -10.15
C SER A 136 -1.88 8.44 -9.96
N LEU A 137 -1.24 7.32 -10.34
CA LEU A 137 0.17 7.05 -10.11
C LEU A 137 0.85 6.48 -11.36
N PRO A 138 2.19 6.59 -11.46
CA PRO A 138 2.94 5.95 -12.54
C PRO A 138 2.84 4.41 -12.49
N VAL A 139 2.80 3.77 -13.65
CA VAL A 139 2.71 2.30 -13.81
C VAL A 139 3.76 1.55 -12.97
N LYS A 140 4.98 2.10 -12.88
CA LYS A 140 6.09 1.57 -12.06
C LYS A 140 5.70 1.35 -10.58
N VAL A 141 4.81 2.16 -10.02
CA VAL A 141 4.35 2.00 -8.64
C VAL A 141 3.54 0.71 -8.48
N TYR A 142 2.67 0.39 -9.43
CA TYR A 142 1.85 -0.83 -9.39
C TYR A 142 2.71 -2.08 -9.60
N ILE A 143 3.75 -2.00 -10.44
CA ILE A 143 4.73 -3.09 -10.64
C ILE A 143 5.53 -3.34 -9.37
N THR A 144 6.14 -2.31 -8.79
CA THR A 144 6.96 -2.43 -7.56
C THR A 144 6.15 -2.92 -6.36
N ARG A 145 4.82 -2.79 -6.39
CA ARG A 145 3.90 -3.32 -5.38
C ARG A 145 3.40 -4.74 -5.68
N GLY A 146 3.83 -5.36 -6.79
CA GLY A 146 3.37 -6.69 -7.22
C GLY A 146 1.89 -6.73 -7.64
N ILE A 147 1.29 -5.57 -7.92
CA ILE A 147 -0.12 -5.48 -8.34
C ILE A 147 -0.24 -5.77 -9.84
N LEU A 148 0.76 -5.33 -10.61
CA LEU A 148 0.97 -5.68 -11.99
C LEU A 148 2.23 -6.56 -12.12
N PRO A 149 2.26 -7.51 -13.07
CA PRO A 149 3.47 -8.24 -13.39
C PRO A 149 4.48 -7.32 -14.09
N SER A 150 5.76 -7.54 -13.83
CA SER A 150 6.83 -6.95 -14.63
C SER A 150 6.78 -7.45 -16.07
N LEU A 151 7.16 -6.61 -17.02
CA LEU A 151 7.25 -6.99 -18.42
C LEU A 151 8.41 -7.97 -18.64
N PRO A 152 8.22 -9.03 -19.46
CA PRO A 152 9.31 -9.91 -19.86
C PRO A 152 10.41 -9.17 -20.64
N ASN A 153 11.62 -9.73 -20.65
CA ASN A 153 12.72 -9.18 -21.44
C ASN A 153 12.35 -9.05 -22.92
N GLY A 154 12.67 -7.90 -23.51
CA GLY A 154 12.35 -7.60 -24.91
C GLY A 154 10.98 -6.98 -25.14
N ILE A 155 10.05 -7.07 -24.17
CA ILE A 155 8.72 -6.46 -24.25
C ILE A 155 8.78 -5.04 -23.68
N LYS A 156 8.32 -4.06 -24.46
CA LYS A 156 8.45 -2.63 -24.13
C LYS A 156 7.19 -2.01 -23.56
N SER A 157 6.02 -2.61 -23.78
CA SER A 157 4.73 -2.06 -23.35
C SER A 157 3.75 -3.17 -22.92
N TYR A 158 2.72 -2.79 -22.15
CA TYR A 158 1.65 -3.73 -21.80
C TYR A 158 0.77 -4.07 -23.00
N THR A 159 0.65 -3.17 -23.97
CA THR A 159 0.02 -3.44 -25.28
C THR A 159 0.74 -4.57 -26.03
N GLU A 160 2.07 -4.56 -26.06
CA GLU A 160 2.85 -5.64 -26.65
C GLU A 160 2.75 -6.94 -25.83
N PHE A 161 2.75 -6.82 -24.50
CA PHE A 161 2.66 -7.97 -23.58
C PHE A 161 1.40 -8.79 -23.78
N GLN A 162 0.27 -8.17 -24.12
CA GLN A 162 -1.01 -8.85 -24.39
C GLN A 162 -0.92 -9.93 -25.48
N ASN A 163 0.03 -9.82 -26.41
CA ASN A 163 0.22 -10.77 -27.50
C ASN A 163 1.08 -11.99 -27.12
N THR A 164 1.67 -11.99 -25.92
CA THR A 164 2.58 -13.05 -25.47
C THR A 164 1.85 -14.26 -24.88
N ASN A 165 2.50 -15.43 -24.90
CA ASN A 165 1.97 -16.62 -24.21
C ASN A 165 1.92 -16.41 -22.69
N ASN A 166 2.86 -15.65 -22.12
CA ASN A 166 2.86 -15.31 -20.69
C ASN A 166 1.58 -14.60 -20.27
N TYR A 167 1.06 -13.70 -21.10
CA TYR A 167 -0.22 -13.04 -20.84
C TYR A 167 -1.40 -14.01 -20.84
N LYS A 168 -1.41 -14.98 -21.76
CA LYS A 168 -2.50 -15.99 -21.85
C LYS A 168 -2.61 -16.84 -20.58
N LEU A 169 -1.49 -17.09 -19.90
CA LEU A 169 -1.43 -17.85 -18.65
C LEU A 169 -1.87 -17.07 -17.41
N LEU A 170 -2.09 -15.76 -17.53
CA LEU A 170 -2.54 -14.94 -16.39
C LEU A 170 -4.01 -15.21 -16.05
N SER A 171 -4.33 -15.02 -14.77
CA SER A 171 -5.73 -15.01 -14.31
C SER A 171 -6.49 -13.82 -14.91
N ASP A 172 -7.81 -13.96 -15.05
CA ASP A 172 -8.67 -12.93 -15.63
C ASP A 172 -8.57 -11.59 -14.89
N LEU A 173 -8.40 -11.64 -13.57
CA LEU A 173 -8.19 -10.43 -12.76
C LEU A 173 -6.90 -9.70 -13.16
N LYS A 174 -5.80 -10.41 -13.39
CA LYS A 174 -4.53 -9.82 -13.84
C LYS A 174 -4.66 -9.29 -15.27
N LYS A 175 -5.32 -10.04 -16.16
CA LYS A 175 -5.60 -9.63 -17.54
C LYS A 175 -6.40 -8.32 -17.59
N LYS A 176 -7.47 -8.21 -16.80
CA LYS A 176 -8.28 -6.98 -16.69
C LYS A 176 -7.43 -5.76 -16.28
N ARG A 177 -6.56 -5.92 -15.27
CA ARG A 177 -5.67 -4.84 -14.83
C ARG A 177 -4.70 -4.42 -15.93
N ILE A 178 -4.13 -5.38 -16.66
CA ILE A 178 -3.22 -5.13 -17.78
C ILE A 178 -3.94 -4.42 -18.93
N ASN A 179 -5.15 -4.86 -19.29
CA ASN A 179 -5.95 -4.23 -20.34
C ASN A 179 -6.17 -2.74 -20.07
N LYS A 180 -6.46 -2.42 -18.81
CA LYS A 180 -6.60 -1.02 -18.41
C LYS A 180 -5.32 -0.20 -18.60
N ILE A 181 -4.16 -0.76 -18.29
CA ILE A 181 -2.87 -0.09 -18.52
C ILE A 181 -2.62 0.07 -20.02
N ALA A 182 -2.82 -0.99 -20.81
CA ALA A 182 -2.62 -0.95 -22.25
C ALA A 182 -3.51 0.08 -22.95
N LEU A 183 -4.74 0.31 -22.47
CA LEU A 183 -5.62 1.38 -22.97
C LEU A 183 -5.16 2.80 -22.60
N ALA A 184 -4.27 2.93 -21.63
CA ALA A 184 -3.76 4.21 -21.14
C ALA A 184 -2.33 4.52 -21.64
N GLU A 185 -1.72 3.61 -22.41
CA GLU A 185 -0.45 3.79 -23.13
C GLU A 185 -0.68 4.48 -24.48
#